data_AF-A0A3E0DEE4-F1
#
_entry.id   AF-A0A3E0DEE4-F1
#
_cell.length_a   1.000
_cell.length_b   1.000
_cell.length_c   1.000
_cell.angle_alpha   90.00
_cell.angle_beta   90.00
_cell.angle_gamma   90.00
#
_symmetry.space_group_name_H-M   'P 1'
#
loop_
_entity.id
_entity.type
_entity.pdbx_description
1 polymer ?
#
loop_
_entity_poly.entity_id
_entity_poly.type
_entity_poly.pdbx_seq_one_letter_code
_entity_poly.pdbx_strand_id
1 'polypeptide(L)'
;MRNQLFKSDNRDSNFTYRGESPSRLDNLTDAVFGIAVTPLIFNMASANSLEDLIVFTKTLPAFLISIGFLIVIWQEHVRFSEI
;
A
#
# COMPACT_ATOMS: atom_id res chain seq x y z
N MET A 1 -3.26 -1.32 -11.51
CA MET A 1 -3.84 -0.85 -10.23
C MET A 1 -3.97 0.67 -10.20
N ARG A 2 -2.92 1.43 -10.50
CA ARG A 2 -2.94 2.91 -10.65
C ARG A 2 -4.04 3.46 -11.58
N ASN A 3 -4.27 2.86 -12.75
CA ASN A 3 -5.28 3.34 -13.72
C ASN A 3 -6.72 3.39 -13.19
N GLN A 4 -7.02 2.65 -12.12
CA GLN A 4 -8.34 2.71 -11.48
C GLN A 4 -8.46 3.91 -10.52
N LEU A 5 -7.36 4.38 -9.93
CA LEU A 5 -7.32 5.60 -9.12
C LEU A 5 -7.54 6.84 -9.98
N PHE A 6 -6.89 6.90 -11.16
CA PHE A 6 -7.01 8.02 -12.09
C PHE A 6 -8.43 8.22 -12.64
N LYS A 7 -9.26 7.17 -12.66
CA LYS A 7 -10.64 7.24 -13.18
C LYS A 7 -11.61 7.89 -12.18
N SER A 8 -11.21 8.09 -10.92
CA SER A 8 -12.06 8.63 -9.86
C SER A 8 -11.83 10.12 -9.57
N ASP A 9 -10.87 10.77 -10.23
CA ASP A 9 -10.34 12.03 -9.72
C ASP A 9 -11.15 13.25 -10.18
N ASN A 10 -11.57 14.08 -9.21
CA ASN A 10 -12.00 15.46 -9.46
C ASN A 10 -10.74 16.27 -9.78
N ARG A 11 -10.20 16.09 -10.99
CA ARG A 11 -9.02 16.83 -11.45
C ARG A 11 -9.30 18.33 -11.39
N ASP A 12 -8.47 19.08 -10.68
CA ASP A 12 -8.59 20.53 -10.61
C ASP A 12 -8.22 21.12 -11.98
N SER A 13 -9.13 21.92 -12.56
CA SER A 13 -8.89 22.60 -13.84
C SER A 13 -7.71 23.57 -13.81
N ASN A 14 -7.26 24.00 -12.62
CA ASN A 14 -6.11 24.88 -12.44
C ASN A 14 -4.77 24.11 -12.41
N PHE A 15 -4.79 22.78 -12.37
CA PHE A 15 -3.59 21.96 -12.26
C PHE A 15 -3.28 21.22 -13.57
N THR A 16 -2.02 21.23 -14.00
CA THR A 16 -1.56 20.48 -15.17
C THR A 16 -0.89 19.19 -14.72
N TYR A 17 -1.62 18.08 -14.78
CA TYR A 17 -1.15 16.75 -14.41
C TYR A 17 -0.15 16.23 -15.45
N ARG A 18 1.11 16.05 -15.05
CA ARG A 18 2.21 15.63 -15.95
C ARG A 18 2.54 14.14 -15.85
N GLY A 19 2.03 13.46 -14.82
CA GLY A 19 2.30 12.05 -14.55
C GLY A 19 1.38 11.04 -15.25
N GLU A 20 0.79 11.37 -16.41
CA GLU A 20 -0.10 10.44 -17.13
C GLU A 20 0.60 9.15 -17.59
N SER A 21 1.92 9.20 -17.80
CA SER A 21 2.76 8.02 -18.06
C SER A 21 3.62 7.71 -16.83
N PRO A 22 3.49 6.52 -16.22
CA PRO A 22 4.29 6.15 -15.05
C PRO A 22 5.78 6.09 -15.38
N SER A 23 6.61 6.77 -14.58
CA SER A 23 8.06 6.75 -14.72
C SER A 23 8.67 5.44 -14.21
N ARG A 24 9.96 5.23 -14.45
CA ARG A 24 10.70 4.09 -13.85
C ARG A 24 10.70 4.14 -12.32
N LEU A 25 10.71 5.34 -11.74
CA LEU A 25 10.67 5.54 -10.28
C LEU A 25 9.28 5.16 -9.72
N ASP A 26 8.22 5.49 -10.45
CA ASP A 26 6.85 5.12 -10.10
C ASP A 26 6.65 3.61 -10.07
N ASN A 27 7.19 2.90 -11.06
CA ASN A 27 7.14 1.44 -11.10
C ASN A 27 7.97 0.80 -9.97
N LEU A 28 9.11 1.40 -9.61
CA LEU A 28 9.91 0.94 -8.48
C LEU A 28 9.19 1.15 -7.15
N THR A 29 8.59 2.31 -6.95
CA THR A 29 7.85 2.62 -5.72
C THR A 29 6.63 1.72 -5.57
N ASP A 30 5.87 1.46 -6.63
CA ASP A 30 4.77 0.47 -6.61
C ASP A 30 5.24 -0.92 -6.19
N ALA A 31 6.39 -1.37 -6.71
CA ALA A 31 6.97 -2.64 -6.33
C ALA A 31 7.39 -2.67 -4.85
N VAL A 32 8.00 -1.60 -4.34
CA VAL A 32 8.40 -1.49 -2.92
C VAL A 32 7.19 -1.54 -2.00
N PHE A 33 6.12 -0.79 -2.29
CA PHE A 33 4.89 -0.82 -1.49
C PHE A 33 4.19 -2.18 -1.55
N GLY A 34 4.18 -2.84 -2.72
CA GLY A 34 3.64 -4.21 -2.85
C GLY A 34 4.45 -5.23 -2.04
N ILE A 35 5.78 -5.11 -2.03
CA ILE A 35 6.67 -6.00 -1.26
C ILE A 35 6.56 -5.73 0.24
N ALA A 36 6.39 -4.49 0.68
CA ALA A 36 6.37 -4.08 2.08
C ALA A 36 5.28 -4.77 2.93
N VAL A 37 4.20 -5.23 2.31
CA VAL A 37 3.14 -6.03 2.97
C VAL A 37 3.64 -7.40 3.43
N THR A 38 4.60 -7.98 2.72
CA THR A 38 5.15 -9.32 2.98
C THR A 38 5.89 -9.42 4.33
N PRO A 39 6.89 -8.57 4.66
CA PRO A 39 7.58 -8.63 5.94
C PRO A 39 6.67 -8.33 7.14
N LEU A 40 5.57 -7.59 6.96
CA LEU A 40 4.55 -7.42 8.01
C LEU A 40 3.90 -8.76 8.42
N ILE A 41 3.80 -9.73 7.49
CA ILE A 41 3.31 -11.10 7.77
C ILE A 41 4.44 -11.95 8.37
N PHE A 42 5.61 -11.94 7.74
CA PHE A 42 6.72 -12.84 8.07
C PHE A 42 7.50 -12.47 9.33
N ASN A 43 7.28 -11.29 9.92
CA ASN A 43 7.91 -10.92 11.19
C ASN A 43 7.35 -11.69 12.41
N MET A 44 6.22 -12.38 12.27
CA MET A 44 5.59 -13.07 13.39
C MET A 44 6.19 -14.46 13.64
N ALA A 45 6.42 -14.77 14.93
CA ALA A 45 7.00 -16.04 15.37
C ALA A 45 6.17 -17.25 14.91
N SER A 46 6.82 -18.40 14.71
CA SER A 46 6.15 -19.63 14.33
C SER A 46 5.16 -20.07 15.42
N ALA A 47 3.90 -20.27 15.04
CA ALA A 47 2.90 -20.86 15.92
C ALA A 47 3.12 -22.38 15.98
N ASN A 48 3.64 -22.88 17.10
CA ASN A 48 3.93 -24.31 17.28
C ASN A 48 2.84 -25.03 18.10
N SER A 49 1.86 -24.27 18.59
CA SER A 49 0.71 -24.77 19.36
C SER A 49 -0.60 -24.06 18.98
N LEU A 50 -1.73 -24.64 19.41
CA LEU A 50 -3.05 -24.01 19.24
C LEU A 50 -3.16 -22.68 20.00
N GLU A 51 -2.52 -22.58 21.17
CA GLU A 51 -2.48 -21.35 21.95
C GLU A 51 -1.75 -20.22 21.20
N ASP A 52 -0.62 -20.55 20.57
CA ASP A 52 0.12 -19.61 19.72
C ASP A 52 -0.72 -19.14 18.53
N LEU A 53 -1.54 -20.01 17.94
CA LEU A 53 -2.43 -19.65 16.83
C LEU A 53 -3.54 -18.68 17.27
N ILE A 54 -4.08 -18.85 18.47
CA ILE A 54 -5.07 -17.93 19.04
C ILE A 54 -4.43 -16.57 19.31
N VAL A 55 -3.21 -16.55 19.87
CA VAL A 55 -2.44 -15.32 20.09
C VAL A 55 -2.12 -14.63 18.76
N PHE A 56 -1.72 -15.39 17.74
CA PHE A 56 -1.51 -14.90 16.38
C PHE A 56 -2.78 -14.28 15.78
N THR A 57 -3.93 -14.91 15.94
CA THR A 57 -5.19 -14.37 15.38
C THR A 57 -5.54 -13.02 16.01
N LYS A 58 -5.14 -12.79 17.27
CA LYS A 58 -5.33 -11.49 17.95
C LYS A 58 -4.44 -10.37 17.41
N THR A 59 -3.34 -10.68 16.71
CA THR A 59 -2.47 -9.67 16.09
C THR A 59 -2.91 -9.28 14.67
N LEU A 60 -3.76 -10.09 14.03
CA LEU A 60 -4.30 -9.82 12.69
C LEU A 60 -4.94 -8.43 12.55
N PRO A 61 -5.72 -7.90 13.51
CA PRO A 61 -6.28 -6.56 13.40
C PRO A 61 -5.20 -5.47 13.31
N ALA A 62 -4.13 -5.57 14.11
CA ALA A 62 -3.01 -4.61 14.06
C ALA A 62 -2.26 -4.69 12.72
N PHE A 63 -2.13 -5.89 12.18
CA PHE A 63 -1.55 -6.12 10.85
C PHE A 63 -2.40 -5.50 9.74
N LEU A 64 -3.73 -5.69 9.76
CA LEU A 64 -4.64 -5.08 8.79
C LEU A 64 -4.63 -3.55 8.85
N ILE A 65 -4.56 -2.97 10.05
CA ILE A 65 -4.42 -1.52 10.22
C ILE A 65 -3.10 -1.03 9.60
N SER A 66 -2.00 -1.75 9.82
CA SER A 66 -0.69 -1.42 9.25
C SER A 66 -0.70 -1.46 7.71
N ILE A 67 -1.34 -2.48 7.12
CA ILE A 67 -1.56 -2.52 5.67
C ILE A 67 -2.39 -1.33 5.21
N GLY A 68 -3.46 -1.00 5.95
CA GLY A 68 -4.31 0.15 5.65
C GLY A 68 -3.51 1.44 5.56
N PHE A 69 -2.61 1.69 6.52
CA PHE A 69 -1.71 2.84 6.48
C PHE A 69 -0.76 2.81 5.28
N LEU A 70 -0.18 1.67 4.94
CA LEU A 70 0.66 1.54 3.74
C LEU A 70 -0.11 1.88 2.46
N ILE A 71 -1.36 1.42 2.34
CA ILE A 71 -2.22 1.72 1.20
C ILE A 71 -2.52 3.22 1.11
N VAL A 72 -2.85 3.88 2.23
CA VAL A 72 -3.10 5.32 2.26
C VAL A 72 -1.86 6.10 1.82
N ILE A 73 -0.69 5.76 2.37
CA ILE A 73 0.58 6.41 2.00
C ILE A 73 0.88 6.20 0.50
N TRP A 74 0.65 4.99 0.00
CA TRP A 74 0.82 4.69 -1.42
C TRP A 74 -0.14 5.51 -2.30
N GLN A 75 -1.41 5.66 -1.91
CA GLN A 75 -2.37 6.50 -2.63
C GLN A 75 -1.94 7.97 -2.68
N GLU A 76 -1.46 8.51 -1.57
CA GLU A 76 -0.92 9.87 -1.49
C GLU A 76 0.31 10.04 -2.40
N HIS A 77 1.21 9.04 -2.41
CA HIS A 77 2.37 9.02 -3.30
C HIS A 77 1.94 8.98 -4.77
N VAL A 78 0.95 8.15 -5.12
CA VAL A 78 0.42 8.09 -6.49
C VAL A 78 -0.14 9.44 -6.93
N ARG A 79 -0.91 10.11 -6.06
CA ARG A 79 -1.46 11.45 -6.34
C ARG A 79 -0.36 12.50 -6.52
N PHE A 80 0.67 12.45 -5.67
CA PHE A 80 1.81 13.35 -5.78
C PHE A 80 2.62 13.13 -7.06
N SER A 81 2.82 11.88 -7.50
CA SER A 81 3.51 11.58 -8.76
C SER A 81 2.75 12.05 -10.01
N GLU A 82 1.45 12.30 -9.91
CA GLU A 82 0.61 12.74 -11.04
C GLU A 82 0.75 14.25 -11.31
N ILE A 83 1.11 15.01 -10.27
CA ILE A 83 1.32 16.45 -10.26
C ILE A 83 2.57 16.81 -11.07
#